data_AF-A0A7X1V6D0-F1
#
_entry.id   AF-A0A7X1V6D0-F1
#
_cell.length_a   1.000
_cell.length_b   1.000
_cell.length_c   1.000
_cell.angle_alpha   90.00
_cell.angle_beta   90.00
_cell.angle_gamma   90.00
#
_symmetry.space_group_name_H-M   'P 1'
#
loop_
_entity.id
_entity.type
_entity.pdbx_description
1 polymer ?
#
loop_
_entity_poly.entity_id
_entity_poly.type
_entity_poly.pdbx_seq_one_letter_code
_entity_poly.pdbx_strand_id
1 'polypeptide(L)'
;MRVNYKNTPEKYQTVAEIIITPLLDLLKSLTLLEEEIFERNRALDKEKEALGIPANQVHPKWNELMDDYFQRQMQLLTGRVTQKCLEGGVRNTYGSPSEYNYVKRNDFSVDFIMTKAEEARIITHFQEALEMKHQFILRLVDGNWLLDEKFYGFEDEETWYLDSL
;
A
#
# COMPACT_ATOMS: atom_id res chain seq x y z
N MET A 1 15.27 -0.97 -7.79
CA MET A 1 14.75 0.36 -7.45
C MET A 1 15.85 1.41 -7.48
N ARG A 2 15.64 2.50 -8.23
CA ARG A 2 16.49 3.70 -8.21
C ARG A 2 15.90 4.73 -7.24
N VAL A 3 16.73 5.30 -6.37
CA VAL A 3 16.34 6.39 -5.46
C VAL A 3 16.93 7.70 -5.96
N ASN A 4 16.09 8.71 -6.17
CA ASN A 4 16.50 10.07 -6.46
C ASN A 4 16.24 10.95 -5.24
N TYR A 5 17.26 11.65 -4.76
CA TYR A 5 17.12 12.62 -3.68
C TYR A 5 16.61 13.94 -4.24
N LYS A 6 15.41 14.37 -3.84
CA LYS A 6 14.77 15.60 -4.30
C LYS A 6 14.58 16.54 -3.11
N ASN A 7 15.11 17.76 -3.19
CA ASN A 7 15.03 18.73 -2.09
C ASN A 7 15.48 18.16 -0.73
N THR A 8 16.44 17.22 -0.75
CA THR A 8 16.94 16.50 0.43
C THR A 8 18.40 16.86 0.69
N PRO A 9 18.69 17.64 1.75
CA PRO A 9 20.06 17.88 2.21
C PRO A 9 20.84 16.58 2.44
N GLU A 10 22.15 16.58 2.13
CA GLU A 10 23.02 15.40 2.25
C GLU A 10 22.94 14.70 3.61
N LYS A 11 22.84 15.48 4.69
CA LYS A 11 22.70 14.96 6.07
C LYS A 11 21.50 14.03 6.30
N TYR A 12 20.48 14.08 5.44
CA TYR A 12 19.28 13.25 5.54
C TYR A 12 19.30 12.07 4.55
N GLN A 13 20.21 12.05 3.58
CA GLN A 13 20.29 10.96 2.59
C GLN A 13 20.63 9.62 3.25
N THR A 14 21.44 9.66 4.33
CA THR A 14 21.79 8.49 5.15
C THR A 14 20.60 7.86 5.87
N VAL A 15 19.49 8.60 6.04
CA VAL A 15 18.26 8.12 6.69
C VAL A 15 17.29 7.52 5.68
N ALA A 16 17.48 7.75 4.38
CA ALA A 16 16.54 7.30 3.36
C ALA A 16 16.34 5.78 3.36
N GLU A 17 17.40 5.00 3.50
CA GLU A 17 17.30 3.53 3.55
C GLU A 17 16.54 3.04 4.78
N ILE A 18 16.66 3.74 5.93
CA ILE A 18 15.95 3.45 7.18
C ILE A 18 14.44 3.67 7.01
N ILE A 19 14.03 4.60 6.14
CA ILE A 19 12.61 4.96 5.93
C ILE A 19 12.01 4.14 4.77
N ILE A 20 12.73 4.04 3.65
CA ILE A 20 12.23 3.40 2.43
C ILE A 20 12.07 1.89 2.65
N THR A 21 13.04 1.23 3.29
CA THR A 21 13.01 -0.24 3.42
C THR A 21 11.78 -0.74 4.20
N PRO A 22 11.46 -0.24 5.41
CA PRO A 22 10.27 -0.66 6.13
C PRO A 22 8.96 -0.34 5.39
N LEU A 23 8.90 0.78 4.66
CA LEU A 23 7.74 1.11 3.82
C LEU A 23 7.55 0.06 2.73
N LEU A 24 8.59 -0.26 1.96
CA LEU A 24 8.47 -1.25 0.88
C LEU A 24 8.15 -2.65 1.39
N ASP A 25 8.67 -3.03 2.56
CA ASP A 25 8.33 -4.29 3.21
C ASP A 25 6.85 -4.33 3.61
N LEU A 26 6.29 -3.21 4.08
CA LEU A 26 4.86 -3.09 4.35
C LEU A 26 4.05 -3.23 3.05
N LEU A 27 4.38 -2.46 2.01
CA LEU A 27 3.66 -2.51 0.73
C LEU A 27 3.70 -3.91 0.11
N LYS A 28 4.85 -4.59 0.18
CA LYS A 28 4.98 -5.97 -0.28
C LYS A 28 4.13 -6.94 0.55
N SER A 29 4.04 -6.74 1.86
CA SER A 29 3.20 -7.57 2.72
C SER A 29 1.71 -7.40 2.41
N LEU A 30 1.28 -6.15 2.14
CA LEU A 30 -0.08 -5.85 1.68
C LEU A 30 -0.37 -6.51 0.33
N THR A 31 0.55 -6.39 -0.64
CA THR A 31 0.46 -7.09 -1.94
C THR A 31 0.25 -8.58 -1.80
N LEU A 32 1.04 -9.24 -0.95
CA LEU A 32 0.94 -10.70 -0.77
C LEU A 32 -0.39 -11.10 -0.10
N LEU A 33 -0.87 -10.30 0.84
CA LEU A 33 -2.17 -10.51 1.46
C LEU A 33 -3.30 -10.36 0.43
N GLU A 34 -3.25 -9.32 -0.39
CA GLU A 34 -4.25 -9.04 -1.42
C GLU A 34 -4.33 -10.17 -2.46
N GLU A 35 -3.18 -10.66 -2.93
CA GLU A 35 -3.08 -11.80 -3.86
C GLU A 35 -3.65 -13.10 -3.24
N GLU A 36 -3.37 -13.37 -1.96
CA GLU A 36 -3.92 -14.54 -1.27
C GLU A 36 -5.45 -14.47 -1.17
N ILE A 37 -5.99 -13.30 -0.79
CA ILE A 37 -7.44 -13.09 -0.67
C ILE A 37 -8.12 -13.22 -2.02
N PHE A 38 -7.50 -12.70 -3.09
CA PHE A 38 -8.00 -12.86 -4.45
C PHE A 38 -8.13 -14.34 -4.85
N GLU A 39 -7.09 -15.14 -4.64
CA GLU A 39 -7.14 -16.58 -4.98
C GLU A 39 -8.14 -17.36 -4.11
N ARG A 40 -8.26 -17.01 -2.82
CA ARG A 40 -9.28 -17.58 -1.93
C ARG A 40 -10.69 -17.24 -2.41
N ASN A 41 -10.95 -15.98 -2.81
CA ASN A 41 -12.24 -15.59 -3.36
C ASN A 41 -12.54 -16.33 -4.68
N ARG A 42 -11.55 -16.47 -5.56
CA ARG A 42 -11.68 -17.25 -6.79
C ARG A 42 -12.02 -18.72 -6.52
N ALA A 43 -11.50 -19.30 -5.44
CA ALA A 43 -11.86 -20.64 -5.01
C ALA A 43 -13.33 -20.71 -4.53
N LEU A 44 -13.80 -19.71 -3.79
CA LEU A 44 -15.22 -19.60 -3.40
C LEU A 44 -16.14 -19.49 -4.62
N ASP A 45 -15.74 -18.75 -5.66
CA ASP A 45 -16.51 -18.65 -6.89
C ASP A 45 -16.63 -19.98 -7.63
N LYS A 46 -15.57 -20.80 -7.64
CA LYS A 46 -15.63 -22.18 -8.17
C LYS A 46 -16.51 -23.09 -7.31
N GLU A 47 -16.46 -22.92 -5.98
CA GLU A 47 -17.30 -23.69 -5.04
C GLU A 47 -18.80 -23.35 -5.24
N LYS A 48 -19.14 -22.09 -5.54
CA LYS A 48 -20.51 -21.68 -5.87
C LYS A 48 -21.11 -22.51 -7.00
N GLU A 49 -20.35 -22.72 -8.08
CA GLU A 49 -20.80 -23.54 -9.21
C GLU A 49 -21.13 -24.97 -8.79
N ALA A 50 -20.27 -25.59 -7.98
CA ALA A 50 -20.48 -26.94 -7.46
C ALA A 50 -21.67 -27.05 -6.50
N LEU A 51 -21.95 -25.99 -5.74
CA LEU A 51 -23.07 -25.90 -4.80
C LEU A 51 -24.40 -25.47 -5.48
N GLY A 52 -24.39 -25.19 -6.79
CA GLY A 52 -25.57 -24.69 -7.51
C GLY A 52 -26.00 -23.28 -7.08
N ILE A 53 -25.10 -22.51 -6.47
CA ILE A 53 -25.36 -21.13 -6.06
C ILE A 53 -25.33 -20.24 -7.31
N PRO A 54 -26.39 -19.45 -7.58
CA PRO A 54 -26.41 -18.52 -8.71
C PRO A 54 -25.20 -17.58 -8.74
N ALA A 55 -24.70 -17.28 -9.93
CA ALA A 55 -23.51 -16.43 -10.10
C ALA A 55 -23.64 -15.04 -9.45
N ASN A 56 -24.86 -14.49 -9.43
CA ASN A 56 -25.20 -13.19 -8.84
C ASN A 56 -25.34 -13.20 -7.31
N GLN A 57 -25.20 -14.35 -6.65
CA GLN A 57 -25.20 -14.46 -5.19
C GLN A 57 -23.76 -14.60 -4.67
N VAL A 58 -23.47 -14.00 -3.52
CA VAL A 58 -22.17 -14.18 -2.85
C VAL A 58 -22.10 -15.55 -2.19
N HIS A 59 -20.89 -16.11 -2.11
CA HIS A 59 -20.67 -17.35 -1.38
C HIS A 59 -20.93 -17.13 0.12
N PRO A 60 -21.53 -18.08 0.87
CA PRO A 60 -21.81 -17.89 2.31
C PRO A 60 -20.58 -17.55 3.16
N LYS A 61 -19.40 -18.03 2.77
CA LYS A 61 -18.10 -17.73 3.43
C LYS A 61 -17.44 -16.43 2.96
N TRP A 62 -18.08 -15.66 2.09
CA TRP A 62 -17.49 -14.43 1.55
C TRP A 62 -17.29 -13.37 2.65
N ASN A 63 -18.27 -13.18 3.53
CA ASN A 63 -18.13 -12.24 4.65
C ASN A 63 -16.98 -12.64 5.59
N GLU A 64 -16.83 -13.93 5.90
CA GLU A 64 -15.73 -14.44 6.72
C GLU A 64 -14.36 -14.18 6.08
N LEU A 65 -14.26 -14.33 4.75
CA LEU A 65 -13.05 -13.99 4.00
C LEU A 65 -12.73 -12.49 4.08
N MET A 66 -13.73 -11.62 3.98
CA MET A 66 -13.55 -10.17 4.09
C MET A 66 -13.18 -9.74 5.50
N ASP A 67 -13.78 -10.35 6.52
CA ASP A 67 -13.43 -10.09 7.92
C ASP A 67 -11.99 -10.50 8.21
N ASP A 68 -11.55 -11.69 7.73
CA ASP A 68 -10.14 -12.12 7.82
C ASP A 68 -9.21 -11.13 7.11
N TYR A 69 -9.56 -10.70 5.89
CA TYR A 69 -8.78 -9.72 5.15
C TYR A 69 -8.63 -8.40 5.92
N PHE A 70 -9.73 -7.85 6.44
CA PHE A 70 -9.73 -6.62 7.22
C PHE A 70 -8.84 -6.75 8.46
N GLN A 71 -9.01 -7.83 9.25
CA GLN A 71 -8.22 -8.03 10.47
C GLN A 71 -6.72 -8.16 10.18
N ARG A 72 -6.36 -8.87 9.10
CA ARG A 72 -4.95 -9.07 8.73
C ARG A 72 -4.32 -7.78 8.18
N GLN A 73 -5.07 -6.96 7.44
CA GLN A 73 -4.60 -5.62 7.06
C GLN A 73 -4.33 -4.77 8.30
N MET A 74 -5.28 -4.71 9.25
CA MET A 74 -5.10 -3.96 10.50
C MET A 74 -3.88 -4.42 11.31
N GLN A 75 -3.63 -5.74 11.37
CA GLN A 75 -2.45 -6.29 12.01
C GLN A 75 -1.14 -5.87 11.32
N LEU A 76 -1.11 -5.83 9.98
CA LEU A 76 0.05 -5.37 9.22
C LEU A 76 0.35 -3.88 9.45
N LEU A 77 -0.69 -3.05 9.59
CA LEU A 77 -0.54 -1.61 9.79
C LEU A 77 -0.18 -1.23 11.24
N THR A 78 -0.61 -2.03 12.23
CA THR A 78 -0.41 -1.73 13.65
C THR A 78 1.07 -1.53 13.99
N GLY A 79 1.42 -0.35 14.52
CA GLY A 79 2.79 0.02 14.88
C GLY A 79 3.68 0.43 13.71
N ARG A 80 3.16 0.43 12.47
CA ARG A 80 3.86 0.90 11.25
C ARG A 80 3.26 2.17 10.66
N VAL A 81 2.04 2.49 11.07
CA VAL A 81 1.31 3.70 10.67
C VAL A 81 1.00 4.56 11.89
N THR A 82 0.74 5.85 11.69
CA THR A 82 0.27 6.73 12.76
C THR A 82 -1.14 6.35 13.20
N GLN A 83 -1.52 6.70 14.44
CA GLN A 83 -2.88 6.45 14.93
C GLN A 83 -3.94 7.10 14.02
N LYS A 84 -3.65 8.30 13.51
CA LYS A 84 -4.49 9.01 12.53
C LYS A 84 -4.69 8.17 11.26
N CYS A 85 -3.62 7.60 10.70
CA CYS A 85 -3.69 6.76 9.51
C CYS A 85 -4.51 5.49 9.79
N LEU A 86 -4.29 4.86 10.94
CA LEU A 86 -5.01 3.64 11.35
C LEU A 86 -6.52 3.87 11.52
N GLU A 87 -6.90 5.02 12.09
CA GLU A 87 -8.31 5.44 12.26
C GLU A 87 -9.00 5.77 10.93
N GLY A 88 -8.23 6.14 9.90
CA GLY A 88 -8.73 6.28 8.53
C GLY A 88 -9.21 4.96 7.90
N GLY A 89 -8.84 3.83 8.51
CA GLY A 89 -9.22 2.49 8.08
C GLY A 89 -8.37 1.94 6.94
N VAL A 90 -8.79 0.77 6.45
CA VAL A 90 -8.14 0.03 5.37
C VAL A 90 -9.10 -0.15 4.22
N ARG A 91 -8.59 -0.43 3.02
CA ARG A 91 -9.45 -0.75 1.89
C ARG A 91 -10.33 -1.97 2.18
N ASN A 92 -11.56 -1.88 1.69
CA ASN A 92 -12.52 -2.99 1.67
C ASN A 92 -12.54 -3.72 0.31
N THR A 93 -11.61 -3.41 -0.58
CA THR A 93 -11.45 -4.01 -1.89
C THR A 93 -10.06 -4.61 -2.06
N TYR A 94 -9.94 -5.57 -2.97
CA TYR A 94 -8.68 -6.12 -3.43
C TYR A 94 -8.73 -6.29 -4.95
N GLY A 95 -7.57 -6.19 -5.59
CA GLY A 95 -7.36 -6.29 -7.02
C GLY A 95 -6.43 -7.44 -7.42
N SER A 96 -6.46 -7.74 -8.71
CA SER A 96 -5.48 -8.58 -9.38
C SER A 96 -5.13 -7.95 -10.73
N PRO A 97 -3.94 -7.32 -10.90
CA PRO A 97 -2.86 -7.25 -9.91
C PRO A 97 -3.23 -6.44 -8.67
N SER A 98 -2.54 -6.71 -7.57
CA SER A 98 -2.62 -5.95 -6.32
C SER A 98 -2.12 -4.51 -6.49
N GLU A 99 -2.57 -3.62 -5.61
CA GLU A 99 -2.29 -2.18 -5.67
C GLU A 99 -0.78 -1.87 -5.75
N TYR A 100 0.03 -2.58 -4.95
CA TYR A 100 1.48 -2.38 -4.88
C TYR A 100 2.26 -3.47 -5.62
N ASN A 101 1.68 -4.11 -6.63
CA ASN A 101 2.35 -5.16 -7.41
C ASN A 101 3.68 -4.67 -8.03
N TYR A 102 3.78 -3.39 -8.38
CA TYR A 102 5.02 -2.76 -8.86
C TYR A 102 6.19 -2.92 -7.86
N VAL A 103 5.93 -2.93 -6.55
CA VAL A 103 6.94 -3.16 -5.51
C VAL A 103 7.46 -4.60 -5.58
N LYS A 104 6.56 -5.58 -5.75
CA LYS A 104 6.92 -6.99 -5.90
C LYS A 104 7.70 -7.25 -7.19
N ARG A 105 7.33 -6.58 -8.30
CA ARG A 105 8.06 -6.64 -9.58
C ARG A 105 9.39 -5.88 -9.56
N ASN A 106 9.63 -5.02 -8.56
CA ASN A 106 10.77 -4.10 -8.49
C ASN A 106 10.85 -3.19 -9.73
N ASP A 107 9.69 -2.82 -10.27
CA ASP A 107 9.52 -2.03 -11.50
C ASP A 107 8.96 -0.64 -11.16
N PHE A 108 9.81 0.15 -10.51
CA PHE A 108 9.49 1.51 -10.09
C PHE A 108 10.76 2.30 -9.75
N SER A 109 10.61 3.61 -9.67
CA SER A 109 11.61 4.50 -9.10
C SER A 109 11.05 5.25 -7.89
N VAL A 110 11.95 5.75 -7.05
CA VAL A 110 11.60 6.48 -5.83
C VAL A 110 12.21 7.86 -5.86
N ASP A 111 11.38 8.87 -5.62
CA ASP A 111 11.83 10.19 -5.21
C ASP A 111 11.74 10.30 -3.68
N PHE A 112 12.87 10.54 -3.03
CA PHE A 112 12.97 10.73 -1.59
C PHE A 112 13.16 12.22 -1.26
N ILE A 113 12.20 12.76 -0.52
CA ILE A 113 12.14 14.18 -0.14
C ILE A 113 12.11 14.30 1.38
N MET A 114 13.10 14.98 1.94
CA MET A 114 13.17 15.26 3.37
C MET A 114 13.79 16.63 3.61
N THR A 115 12.96 17.60 4.01
CA THR A 115 13.39 18.98 4.29
C THR A 115 13.52 19.27 5.78
N LYS A 116 12.88 18.45 6.63
CA LYS A 116 12.84 18.55 8.08
C LYS A 116 13.20 17.19 8.69
N ALA A 117 13.63 17.17 9.95
CA ALA A 117 14.13 15.93 10.57
C ALA A 117 12.99 14.93 10.91
N GLU A 118 11.75 15.42 11.00
CA GLU A 118 10.61 14.68 11.54
C GLU A 118 9.56 14.32 10.47
N GLU A 119 9.76 14.70 9.20
CA GLU A 119 8.85 14.39 8.09
C GLU A 119 9.66 14.01 6.85
N ALA A 120 9.30 12.88 6.24
CA ALA A 120 9.83 12.44 4.95
C ALA A 120 8.66 12.16 4.00
N ARG A 121 8.89 12.39 2.71
CA ARG A 121 7.97 12.02 1.64
C ARG A 121 8.67 11.09 0.67
N ILE A 122 7.98 10.01 0.34
CA ILE A 122 8.42 9.03 -0.63
C ILE A 122 7.41 9.05 -1.76
N ILE A 123 7.87 9.31 -2.98
CA ILE A 123 7.04 9.19 -4.18
C ILE A 123 7.53 8.00 -4.98
N THR A 124 6.68 7.00 -5.19
CA THR A 124 6.97 5.89 -6.11
C THR A 124 6.36 6.19 -7.46
N HIS A 125 7.16 6.07 -8.53
CA HIS A 125 6.75 6.24 -9.92
C HIS A 125 6.76 4.88 -10.61
N PHE A 126 5.64 4.48 -11.20
CA PHE A 126 5.46 3.14 -11.76
C PHE A 126 4.50 3.15 -12.97
N GLN A 127 4.61 2.11 -13.80
CA GLN A 127 3.74 1.89 -14.95
C GLN A 127 2.78 0.74 -14.67
N GLU A 128 1.49 0.98 -14.88
CA GLU A 128 0.48 -0.07 -15.08
C GLU A 128 -0.23 0.18 -16.42
N ALA A 129 -1.56 0.27 -16.45
CA ALA A 129 -2.28 0.72 -17.64
C ALA A 129 -1.95 2.18 -18.02
N LEU A 130 -1.60 3.00 -17.02
CA LEU A 130 -1.17 4.38 -17.13
C LEU A 130 0.11 4.60 -16.30
N GLU A 131 0.81 5.70 -16.58
CA GLU A 131 1.91 6.18 -15.74
C GLU A 131 1.34 6.78 -14.45
N MET A 132 1.64 6.15 -13.31
CA MET A 132 1.05 6.46 -12.03
C MET A 132 2.11 6.73 -10.96
N LYS A 133 1.69 7.45 -9.92
CA LYS A 133 2.53 7.74 -8.77
C LYS A 133 1.77 7.60 -7.46
N HIS A 134 2.46 7.07 -6.45
CA HIS A 134 1.99 7.09 -5.06
C HIS A 134 2.89 7.97 -4.23
N GLN A 135 2.30 8.81 -3.38
CA GLN A 135 3.02 9.60 -2.38
C GLN A 135 2.70 9.08 -0.99
N PHE A 136 3.74 8.77 -0.23
CA PHE A 136 3.68 8.35 1.16
C PHE A 136 4.31 9.43 2.03
N ILE A 137 3.56 9.94 3.00
CA ILE A 137 4.07 10.88 4.00
C ILE A 137 4.39 10.09 5.27
N LEU A 138 5.64 10.13 5.72
CA LEU A 138 6.07 9.49 6.95
C LEU A 138 6.45 10.54 8.00
N ARG A 139 6.12 10.26 9.26
CA ARG A 139 6.44 11.10 10.41
C ARG A 139 7.29 10.34 11.42
N LEU A 140 8.24 11.04 12.02
CA LEU A 140 8.99 10.54 13.16
C LEU A 140 8.16 10.71 14.44
N VAL A 141 7.71 9.61 15.02
CA VAL A 141 6.91 9.57 16.26
C VAL A 141 7.62 8.68 17.26
N ASP A 142 7.99 9.24 18.42
CA ASP A 142 8.71 8.53 19.48
C ASP A 142 9.95 7.76 18.97
N GLY A 143 10.67 8.34 18.01
CA GLY A 143 11.87 7.75 17.40
C GLY A 143 11.61 6.72 16.29
N ASN A 144 10.34 6.46 15.94
CA ASN A 144 9.95 5.53 14.88
C ASN A 144 9.37 6.28 13.67
N TRP A 145 9.76 5.89 12.46
CA TRP A 145 9.15 6.40 11.24
C TRP A 145 7.86 5.65 10.96
N LEU A 146 6.74 6.36 11.03
CA LEU A 146 5.41 5.81 10.80
C LEU A 146 4.79 6.45 9.56
N LEU A 147 4.11 5.64 8.76
CA LEU A 147 3.33 6.13 7.63
C LEU A 147 2.08 6.87 8.14
N ASP A 148 1.91 8.12 7.70
CA ASP A 148 0.86 9.02 8.16
C ASP A 148 -0.25 9.20 7.11
N GLU A 149 0.14 9.38 5.85
CA GLU A 149 -0.81 9.63 4.75
C GLU A 149 -0.32 8.98 3.45
N LYS A 150 -1.27 8.48 2.65
CA LYS A 150 -1.05 8.00 1.28
C LYS A 150 -1.87 8.87 0.32
N PHE A 151 -1.26 9.19 -0.82
CA PHE A 151 -1.95 9.78 -1.97
C PHE A 151 -1.62 9.00 -3.24
N TYR A 152 -2.48 9.09 -4.24
CA TYR A 152 -2.17 8.69 -5.61
C TYR A 152 -2.32 9.86 -6.58
N GLY A 153 -1.71 9.72 -7.75
CA GLY A 153 -1.85 10.64 -8.88
C GLY A 153 -1.33 10.00 -10.17
N PHE A 154 -1.43 10.75 -11.26
CA PHE A 154 -0.92 10.38 -12.58
C PHE A 154 0.31 11.23 -12.91
N GLU A 155 1.27 10.71 -13.70
CA GLU A 155 2.53 11.43 -13.96
C GLU A 155 2.32 12.76 -14.69
N ASP A 156 1.34 12.82 -15.59
CA ASP A 156 0.97 13.99 -16.37
C ASP A 156 0.08 15.00 -15.62
N GLU A 157 -0.28 14.71 -14.37
CA GLU A 157 -1.12 15.56 -13.53
C GLU A 157 -0.38 16.09 -12.29
N GLU A 158 -0.70 17.31 -11.88
CA GLU A 158 -0.21 17.89 -10.61
C GLU A 158 -1.11 17.53 -9.40
N THR A 159 -2.31 17.01 -9.68
CA THR A 159 -3.32 16.71 -8.66
C THR A 159 -2.95 15.45 -7.87
N TRP A 160 -3.14 15.52 -6.56
CA TRP A 160 -3.01 14.39 -5.64
C TRP A 160 -4.37 14.07 -5.01
N TYR A 161 -4.70 12.79 -4.97
CA TYR A 161 -5.93 12.28 -4.37
C TYR A 161 -5.58 11.54 -3.09
N LEU A 162 -6.21 11.92 -1.97
CA LEU A 162 -6.05 11.24 -0.70
C LEU A 162 -6.55 9.79 -0.84
N ASP A 163 -5.82 8.86 -0.25
CA ASP A 163 -6.07 7.45 -0.45
C ASP A 163 -5.84 6.64 0.82
N SER A 164 -6.56 5.52 0.93
CA SER A 164 -6.36 4.56 2.02
C SER A 164 -5.18 3.64 1.71
N LEU A 165 -4.61 3.00 2.72
CA LEU A 165 -3.56 1.99 2.48
C LEU A 165 -4.14 0.72 1.86
#